data_AF-M7B756-F1
#
_entry.id   AF-M7B756-F1
#
_cell.length_a   1.000
_cell.length_b   1.000
_cell.length_c   1.000
_cell.angle_alpha   90.00
_cell.angle_beta   90.00
_cell.angle_gamma   90.00
#
_symmetry.space_group_name_H-M   'P 1'
#
loop_
_entity.id
_entity.type
_entity.pdbx_description
1 polymer ?
#
loop_
_entity_poly.entity_id
_entity_poly.type
_entity_poly.pdbx_seq_one_letter_code
_entity_poly.pdbx_strand_id
1 'polypeptide(L)'
;MQDNCYYSGYVEDVPESVAVLSTCSGLWGHLKIYDLNYEIEPVKSSSTFQHVIYRMAADEDSPGRCGVTDEDIEDQTAKGRDHQISKVQMERQLVVDKSELNTLYTSTRYLECYFVADKAKFRHEDSNETLLTLKMLQYVHLTDEMYRPFGLHVVLIALELWTERDLITITHLLEQVIVFYSTYVGKFLMGRVHFDHTQLIVQYQELLQRIANDFLILMEEVQDPQQSTPGYFVTWRPK
;
A
#
# COMPACT_ATOMS: atom_id res chain seq x y z
N MET A 1 -17.90 -15.36 -0.05
CA MET A 1 -16.60 -15.13 0.60
C MET A 1 -16.39 -16.27 1.58
N GLN A 2 -15.21 -16.87 1.58
CA GLN A 2 -14.89 -17.99 2.48
C GLN A 2 -14.25 -17.40 3.73
N ASP A 3 -14.76 -17.74 4.91
CA ASP A 3 -14.21 -17.21 6.15
C ASP A 3 -12.82 -17.82 6.40
N ASN A 4 -11.86 -16.98 6.81
CA ASN A 4 -10.49 -17.36 7.20
C ASN A 4 -9.62 -17.94 6.06
N CYS A 5 -9.44 -17.21 4.96
CA CYS A 5 -8.57 -17.60 3.85
C CYS A 5 -7.42 -16.62 3.54
N TYR A 6 -7.28 -15.56 4.34
CA TYR A 6 -6.16 -14.61 4.31
C TYR A 6 -5.29 -14.81 5.55
N TYR A 7 -3.97 -14.87 5.35
CA TYR A 7 -3.00 -15.22 6.38
C TYR A 7 -1.79 -14.31 6.29
N SER A 8 -1.26 -13.93 7.44
CA SER A 8 -0.11 -13.04 7.52
C SER A 8 0.85 -13.51 8.60
N GLY A 9 2.15 -13.35 8.36
CA GLY A 9 3.18 -13.82 9.26
C GLY A 9 4.58 -13.54 8.74
N TYR A 10 5.51 -14.38 9.19
CA TYR A 10 6.95 -14.24 8.95
C TYR A 10 7.48 -15.57 8.44
N VAL A 11 8.56 -15.54 7.66
CA VAL A 11 9.30 -16.74 7.27
C VAL A 11 10.14 -17.18 8.47
N GLU A 12 10.02 -18.45 8.84
CA GLU A 12 10.77 -19.05 9.95
C GLU A 12 12.28 -18.81 9.77
N ASP A 13 12.96 -18.45 10.85
CA ASP A 13 14.41 -18.15 10.89
C ASP A 13 14.88 -16.98 10.01
N VAL A 14 13.97 -16.19 9.42
CA VAL A 14 14.31 -14.97 8.69
C VAL A 14 13.75 -13.75 9.44
N PRO A 15 14.60 -13.03 10.20
CA PRO A 15 14.16 -11.82 10.87
C PRO A 15 13.66 -10.79 9.84
N GLU A 16 12.65 -10.01 10.24
CA GLU A 16 12.07 -8.91 9.42
C GLU A 16 11.45 -9.36 8.07
N SER A 17 11.35 -10.67 7.84
CA SER A 17 10.62 -11.20 6.70
C SER A 17 9.13 -10.90 6.81
N VAL A 18 8.43 -10.84 5.69
CA VAL A 18 6.98 -10.71 5.70
C VAL A 18 6.41 -11.74 4.75
N ALA A 19 5.35 -12.42 5.19
CA ALA A 19 4.60 -13.35 4.39
C ALA A 19 3.12 -12.99 4.49
N VAL A 20 2.50 -12.64 3.35
CA VAL A 20 1.06 -12.40 3.23
C VAL A 20 0.52 -13.37 2.18
N LEU A 21 -0.42 -14.22 2.57
CA LEU A 21 -0.93 -15.32 1.75
C LEU A 21 -2.46 -15.28 1.68
N SER A 22 -3.00 -15.64 0.52
CA SER A 22 -4.42 -15.90 0.33
C SER A 22 -4.62 -17.28 -0.27
N THR A 23 -5.63 -17.99 0.22
CA THR A 23 -6.09 -19.27 -0.32
C THR A 23 -7.52 -19.21 -0.84
N CYS A 24 -8.11 -18.01 -0.87
CA CYS A 24 -9.53 -17.78 -1.15
C CYS A 24 -9.95 -18.18 -2.58
N SER A 25 -9.01 -18.21 -3.52
CA SER A 25 -9.26 -18.54 -4.93
C SER A 25 -7.99 -19.11 -5.57
N GLY A 26 -7.44 -20.13 -4.92
CA GLY A 26 -6.08 -20.62 -5.17
C GLY A 26 -5.05 -19.93 -4.27
N LEU A 27 -3.84 -20.49 -4.21
CA LEU A 27 -2.75 -19.88 -3.47
C LEU A 27 -2.24 -18.65 -4.20
N TRP A 28 -2.33 -17.51 -3.53
CA TRP A 28 -1.66 -16.28 -3.89
C TRP A 28 -0.85 -15.80 -2.69
N GLY A 29 0.20 -15.03 -2.92
CA GLY A 29 0.92 -14.46 -1.80
C GLY A 29 2.06 -13.54 -2.18
N HIS A 30 2.49 -12.76 -1.20
CA HIS A 30 3.65 -11.89 -1.25
C HIS A 30 4.61 -12.29 -0.14
N LEU A 31 5.88 -12.46 -0.48
CA LEU A 31 6.95 -12.77 0.46
C LEU A 31 8.07 -11.73 0.35
N LYS A 32 8.41 -11.08 1.46
CA LYS A 32 9.64 -10.33 1.61
C LYS A 32 10.64 -11.17 2.40
N ILE A 33 11.76 -11.51 1.78
CA ILE A 33 12.85 -12.28 2.39
C ILE A 33 14.12 -11.49 2.16
N TYR A 34 14.68 -10.91 3.23
CA TYR A 34 15.71 -9.87 3.13
C TYR A 34 15.20 -8.71 2.24
N ASP A 35 16.01 -8.26 1.28
CA ASP A 35 15.66 -7.19 0.33
C ASP A 35 14.99 -7.72 -0.95
N LEU A 36 14.53 -8.97 -0.91
CA LEU A 36 13.94 -9.64 -2.07
C LEU A 36 12.44 -9.81 -1.89
N ASN A 37 11.68 -9.26 -2.83
CA ASN A 37 10.25 -9.41 -2.92
C ASN A 37 9.89 -10.54 -3.90
N TYR A 38 9.05 -11.46 -3.47
CA TYR A 38 8.53 -12.56 -4.27
C TYR A 38 7.01 -12.52 -4.31
N GLU A 39 6.45 -12.94 -5.43
CA GLU A 39 5.02 -13.14 -5.59
C GLU A 39 4.71 -14.60 -5.92
N ILE A 40 3.60 -15.06 -5.39
CA ILE A 40 3.00 -16.36 -5.67
C ILE A 40 1.68 -16.10 -6.39
N GLU A 41 1.54 -16.64 -7.59
CA GLU A 41 0.30 -16.55 -8.34
C GLU A 41 -0.15 -17.92 -8.87
N PRO A 42 -1.46 -18.19 -8.94
CA PRO A 42 -1.97 -19.35 -9.64
C PRO A 42 -1.76 -19.23 -11.15
N VAL A 43 -1.31 -20.30 -11.79
CA VAL A 43 -1.19 -20.37 -13.25
C VAL A 43 -2.57 -20.30 -13.88
N LYS A 44 -2.80 -19.31 -14.76
CA LYS A 44 -4.06 -19.16 -15.49
C LYS A 44 -4.45 -20.46 -16.20
N SER A 45 -5.68 -20.91 -15.99
CA SER A 45 -6.27 -22.10 -16.65
C SER A 45 -5.54 -23.43 -16.40
N SER A 46 -4.77 -23.54 -15.31
CA SER A 46 -4.14 -24.82 -14.94
C SER A 46 -5.17 -25.84 -14.48
N SER A 47 -5.10 -27.06 -15.04
CA SER A 47 -5.92 -28.20 -14.62
C SER A 47 -5.38 -28.93 -13.38
N THR A 48 -4.17 -28.59 -12.94
CA THR A 48 -3.44 -29.24 -11.84
C THR A 48 -3.13 -28.30 -10.68
N PHE A 49 -3.77 -27.13 -10.61
CA PHE A 49 -3.56 -26.11 -9.58
C PHE A 49 -2.07 -25.72 -9.42
N GLN A 50 -1.38 -25.51 -10.53
CA GLN A 50 0.01 -25.05 -10.49
C GLN A 50 0.10 -23.59 -10.06
N HIS A 51 1.17 -23.26 -9.35
CA HIS A 51 1.51 -21.90 -8.93
C HIS A 51 2.89 -21.54 -9.47
N VAL A 52 3.07 -20.27 -9.81
CA VAL A 52 4.37 -19.69 -10.12
C VAL A 52 4.81 -18.88 -8.92
N ILE A 53 6.07 -19.03 -8.54
CA ILE A 53 6.74 -18.14 -7.60
C ILE A 53 7.81 -17.41 -8.40
N TYR A 54 7.75 -16.09 -8.42
CA TYR A 54 8.73 -15.27 -9.13
C TYR A 54 9.21 -14.14 -8.25
N ARG A 55 10.47 -13.73 -8.45
CA ARG A 55 11.07 -12.57 -7.81
C ARG A 55 10.62 -11.32 -8.57
N MET A 56 10.09 -10.34 -7.86
CA MET A 56 9.81 -9.02 -8.43
C MET A 56 11.14 -8.30 -8.68
N ALA A 57 11.25 -7.63 -9.83
CA ALA A 57 12.41 -6.80 -10.11
C ALA A 57 12.50 -5.71 -9.03
N ALA A 58 13.68 -5.51 -8.46
CA ALA A 58 13.94 -4.25 -7.78
C ALA A 58 13.95 -3.18 -8.87
N ASP A 59 13.19 -2.11 -8.71
CA ASP A 59 13.34 -0.98 -9.61
C ASP A 59 14.81 -0.54 -9.53
N GLU A 60 15.53 -0.57 -10.66
CA GLU A 60 16.86 0.04 -10.77
C GLU A 60 16.78 1.58 -10.73
N ASP A 61 15.57 2.13 -10.67
CA ASP A 61 15.37 3.52 -10.28
C ASP A 61 15.63 3.65 -8.79
N SER A 62 16.67 4.43 -8.47
CA SER A 62 17.02 4.89 -7.13
C SER A 62 15.78 5.19 -6.28
N PRO A 63 15.83 4.98 -4.95
CA PRO A 63 14.70 5.22 -4.07
C PRO A 63 14.08 6.57 -4.41
N GLY A 64 12.91 6.51 -5.05
CA GLY A 64 12.26 7.67 -5.61
C GLY A 64 11.96 8.61 -4.46
N ARG A 65 12.72 9.70 -4.36
CA ARG A 65 12.49 10.76 -3.38
C ARG A 65 11.03 11.18 -3.54
N CYS A 66 10.23 10.93 -2.51
CA CYS A 66 8.84 11.34 -2.48
C CYS A 66 8.79 12.87 -2.57
N GLY A 67 8.57 13.40 -3.77
CA GLY A 67 8.18 14.80 -4.03
C GLY A 67 9.14 15.91 -3.57
N VAL A 68 10.32 15.61 -3.03
CA VAL A 68 11.29 16.62 -2.61
C VAL A 68 12.33 16.79 -3.71
N THR A 69 12.34 17.96 -4.33
CA THR A 69 13.38 18.34 -5.28
C THR A 69 14.63 18.79 -4.53
N ASP A 70 15.82 18.67 -5.14
CA ASP A 70 17.06 19.21 -4.55
C ASP A 70 16.97 20.73 -4.30
N GLU A 71 16.14 21.42 -5.09
CA GLU A 71 15.84 22.85 -4.92
C GLU A 71 15.09 23.14 -3.60
N ASP A 72 14.21 22.23 -3.14
CA ASP A 72 13.49 22.38 -1.85
C ASP A 72 14.41 22.21 -0.63
N ILE A 73 15.54 21.51 -0.80
CA ILE A 73 16.56 21.30 0.24
C ILE A 73 17.58 22.45 0.23
N GLU A 74 17.94 22.95 -0.94
CA GLU A 74 18.85 24.09 -1.09
C GLU A 74 18.20 25.42 -0.68
N ASP A 75 16.89 25.63 -0.91
CA ASP A 75 16.23 26.89 -0.55
C ASP A 75 16.13 27.11 0.98
N GLN A 76 16.23 26.04 1.78
CA GLN A 76 16.33 26.16 3.25
C GLN A 76 17.73 26.52 3.76
N THR A 77 18.78 26.25 2.97
CA THR A 77 20.17 26.56 3.37
C THR A 77 20.69 27.89 2.81
N ALA A 78 20.06 28.42 1.75
CA ALA A 78 20.60 29.57 1.00
C ALA A 78 19.92 30.94 1.26
N LYS A 79 18.78 31.02 1.96
CA LYS A 79 18.10 32.33 2.21
C LYS A 79 17.94 32.65 3.68
N GLY A 80 19.03 33.13 4.29
CA GLY A 80 18.93 34.07 5.40
C GLY A 80 18.32 35.38 4.90
N ARG A 81 17.01 35.58 5.05
CA ARG A 81 16.38 36.90 4.99
C ARG A 81 15.14 36.98 5.87
N ASP A 82 15.19 37.95 6.77
CA ASP A 82 14.17 38.34 7.73
C ASP A 82 12.80 38.60 7.07
N HIS A 83 11.87 37.68 7.23
CA HIS A 83 10.45 38.02 7.21
C HIS A 83 9.93 38.03 8.64
N GLN A 84 9.88 39.24 9.20
CA GLN A 84 9.24 39.60 10.45
C GLN A 84 7.73 39.33 10.35
N ILE A 85 7.35 38.06 10.50
CA ILE A 85 5.98 37.68 10.85
C ILE A 85 5.83 38.02 12.32
N SER A 86 4.96 38.97 12.60
CA SER A 86 4.59 39.40 13.94
C SER A 86 4.35 38.18 14.82
N LYS A 87 5.11 38.07 15.92
CA LYS A 87 4.95 37.07 16.98
C LYS A 87 3.56 37.20 17.62
N VAL A 88 2.53 36.66 16.98
CA VAL A 88 1.38 36.16 17.71
C VAL A 88 1.79 34.78 18.17
N GLN A 89 2.02 34.67 19.48
CA GLN A 89 2.21 33.40 20.17
C GLN A 89 1.09 32.44 19.76
N MET A 90 1.46 31.46 18.94
CA MET A 90 0.81 30.17 18.99
C MET A 90 1.92 29.12 18.95
N GLU A 91 2.70 29.12 20.04
CA GLU A 91 3.24 27.87 20.57
C GLU A 91 2.05 26.95 20.86
N ARG A 92 1.54 26.26 19.84
CA ARG A 92 1.20 24.86 20.07
C ARG A 92 2.53 24.14 20.10
N GLN A 93 3.15 24.16 21.27
CA GLN A 93 3.87 23.00 21.76
C GLN A 93 2.92 21.79 21.59
N LEU A 94 2.94 21.16 20.43
CA LEU A 94 2.71 19.73 20.36
C LEU A 94 4.01 19.11 20.86
N VAL A 95 4.26 19.27 22.17
CA VAL A 95 5.01 18.25 22.92
C VAL A 95 4.08 17.06 22.85
N VAL A 96 4.19 16.27 21.77
CA VAL A 96 3.57 14.95 21.74
C VAL A 96 4.27 14.20 22.85
N ASP A 97 3.57 14.03 23.96
CA ASP A 97 4.05 13.27 25.09
C ASP A 97 4.44 11.88 24.54
N LYS A 98 5.62 11.37 24.91
CA LYS A 98 5.99 9.99 24.58
C LYS A 98 4.94 9.01 25.09
N SER A 99 4.21 9.38 26.14
CA SER A 99 3.04 8.63 26.61
C SER A 99 1.86 8.68 25.61
N GLU A 100 1.55 9.82 24.99
CA GLU A 100 0.51 9.94 23.96
C GLU A 100 0.90 9.22 22.66
N LEU A 101 2.18 9.28 22.26
CA LEU A 101 2.68 8.51 21.12
C LEU A 101 2.55 7.00 21.37
N ASN A 102 2.96 6.52 22.55
CA ASN A 102 2.70 5.14 22.97
C ASN A 102 1.20 4.82 23.08
N THR A 103 0.35 5.80 23.42
CA THR A 103 -1.11 5.62 23.48
C THR A 103 -1.71 5.51 22.08
N LEU A 104 -1.22 6.27 21.10
CA LEU A 104 -1.61 6.18 19.70
C LEU A 104 -1.20 4.83 19.08
N TYR A 105 0.01 4.33 19.39
CA TYR A 105 0.47 3.01 18.95
C TYR A 105 -0.21 1.84 19.69
N THR A 106 -0.83 2.09 20.85
CA THR A 106 -1.57 1.06 21.60
C THR A 106 -3.08 1.08 21.34
N SER A 107 -3.63 2.18 20.83
CA SER A 107 -5.03 2.25 20.39
C SER A 107 -5.17 1.73 18.97
N THR A 108 -5.91 0.63 18.80
CA THR A 108 -6.35 0.14 17.51
C THR A 108 -7.24 1.20 16.84
N ARG A 109 -6.79 1.71 15.69
CA ARG A 109 -7.49 2.68 14.85
C ARG A 109 -7.95 2.00 13.57
N TYR A 110 -8.97 2.55 12.94
CA TYR A 110 -9.49 2.06 11.66
C TYR A 110 -9.35 3.15 10.60
N LEU A 111 -8.90 2.77 9.41
CA LEU A 111 -8.86 3.61 8.23
C LEU A 111 -9.92 3.12 7.26
N GLU A 112 -11.02 3.86 7.16
CA GLU A 112 -12.13 3.53 6.26
C GLU A 112 -11.77 3.91 4.82
N CYS A 113 -11.56 2.91 3.97
CA CYS A 113 -11.04 3.10 2.61
C CYS A 113 -12.11 2.85 1.53
N TYR A 114 -12.08 3.71 0.51
CA TYR A 114 -12.81 3.55 -0.75
C TYR A 114 -11.83 3.22 -1.87
N PHE A 115 -11.97 2.08 -2.52
CA PHE A 115 -11.13 1.71 -3.66
C PHE A 115 -11.88 1.86 -4.98
N VAL A 116 -11.21 2.42 -5.99
CA VAL A 116 -11.74 2.56 -7.35
C VAL A 116 -10.78 1.91 -8.33
N ALA A 117 -11.26 1.07 -9.24
CA ALA A 117 -10.45 0.51 -10.33
C ALA A 117 -10.90 1.08 -11.68
N ASP A 118 -9.94 1.59 -12.46
CA ASP A 118 -10.21 2.17 -13.77
C ASP A 118 -10.59 1.11 -14.82
N LYS A 119 -11.11 1.56 -15.96
CA LYS A 119 -11.55 0.69 -17.05
C LYS A 119 -10.38 -0.04 -17.70
N ALA A 120 -9.21 0.58 -17.74
CA ALA A 120 -8.01 -0.05 -18.27
C ALA A 120 -7.55 -1.23 -17.40
N LYS A 121 -7.60 -1.10 -16.07
CA LYS A 121 -7.35 -2.18 -15.12
C LYS A 121 -8.37 -3.29 -15.27
N PHE A 122 -9.66 -2.95 -15.43
CA PHE A 122 -10.68 -3.96 -15.71
C PHE A 122 -10.41 -4.75 -16.99
N ARG A 123 -9.99 -4.08 -18.08
CA ARG A 123 -9.61 -4.78 -19.31
C ARG A 123 -8.38 -5.66 -19.13
N HIS A 124 -7.41 -5.21 -18.33
CA HIS A 124 -6.19 -5.95 -18.03
C HIS A 124 -6.48 -7.26 -17.27
N GLU A 125 -7.44 -7.23 -16.34
CA GLU A 125 -7.91 -8.42 -15.63
C GLU A 125 -8.98 -9.19 -16.43
N ASP A 126 -8.72 -9.37 -17.73
CA ASP A 126 -9.54 -10.16 -18.66
C ASP A 126 -11.03 -9.74 -18.73
N SER A 127 -11.34 -8.48 -18.37
CA SER A 127 -12.73 -7.97 -18.27
C SER A 127 -13.62 -8.83 -17.37
N ASN A 128 -13.05 -9.44 -16.33
CA ASN A 128 -13.75 -10.30 -15.40
C ASN A 128 -13.94 -9.59 -14.06
N GLU A 129 -15.18 -9.22 -13.75
CA GLU A 129 -15.50 -8.46 -12.53
C GLU A 129 -15.15 -9.24 -11.26
N THR A 130 -15.33 -10.56 -11.28
CA THR A 130 -15.00 -11.42 -10.14
C THR A 130 -13.49 -11.47 -9.93
N LEU A 131 -12.73 -11.64 -11.02
CA LEU A 131 -11.26 -11.65 -10.95
C LEU A 131 -10.71 -10.31 -10.44
N LEU A 132 -11.19 -9.20 -11.00
CA LEU A 132 -10.79 -7.87 -10.55
C LEU A 132 -11.17 -7.63 -9.09
N THR A 133 -12.37 -8.02 -8.66
CA THR A 133 -12.80 -7.90 -7.26
C THR A 133 -11.85 -8.65 -6.32
N LEU A 134 -11.50 -9.90 -6.66
CA LEU A 134 -10.57 -10.70 -5.85
C LEU A 134 -9.18 -10.06 -5.79
N LYS A 135 -8.68 -9.52 -6.90
CA LYS A 135 -7.40 -8.77 -6.94
C LYS A 135 -7.46 -7.50 -6.07
N MET A 136 -8.55 -6.74 -6.13
CA MET A 136 -8.72 -5.54 -5.30
C MET A 136 -8.79 -5.87 -3.80
N LEU A 137 -9.42 -7.00 -3.43
CA LEU A 137 -9.41 -7.47 -2.04
C LEU A 137 -8.02 -7.91 -1.57
N GLN A 138 -7.21 -8.51 -2.45
CA GLN A 138 -5.80 -8.80 -2.14
C GLN A 138 -5.01 -7.50 -1.87
N TYR A 139 -5.24 -6.44 -2.65
CA TYR A 139 -4.61 -5.13 -2.40
C TYR A 139 -5.01 -4.55 -1.05
N VAL A 140 -6.31 -4.55 -0.73
CA VAL A 140 -6.81 -4.11 0.58
C VAL A 140 -6.15 -4.88 1.72
N HIS A 141 -6.06 -6.21 1.60
CA HIS A 141 -5.46 -7.04 2.63
C HIS A 141 -3.97 -6.70 2.83
N LEU A 142 -3.22 -6.51 1.75
CA LEU A 142 -1.83 -6.06 1.86
C LEU A 142 -1.73 -4.69 2.50
N THR A 143 -2.59 -3.75 2.13
CA THR A 143 -2.62 -2.42 2.75
C THR A 143 -2.92 -2.53 4.25
N ASP A 144 -3.84 -3.40 4.69
CA ASP A 144 -4.07 -3.66 6.12
C ASP A 144 -2.80 -4.17 6.84
N GLU A 145 -2.10 -5.13 6.23
CA GLU A 145 -0.84 -5.65 6.78
C GLU A 145 0.24 -4.58 6.87
N MET A 146 0.28 -3.66 5.90
CA MET A 146 1.23 -2.55 5.93
C MET A 146 1.01 -1.61 7.11
N TYR A 147 -0.24 -1.30 7.41
CA TYR A 147 -0.59 -0.34 8.46
C TYR A 147 -0.68 -0.96 9.85
N ARG A 148 -0.73 -2.30 9.94
CA ARG A 148 -0.83 -3.05 11.20
C ARG A 148 0.26 -2.69 12.23
N PRO A 149 1.56 -2.53 11.90
CA PRO A 149 2.58 -2.12 12.87
C PRO A 149 2.31 -0.75 13.51
N PHE A 150 1.56 0.11 12.82
CA PHE A 150 1.18 1.43 13.31
C PHE A 150 -0.11 1.42 14.15
N GLY A 151 -0.67 0.23 14.43
CA GLY A 151 -1.94 0.06 15.15
C GLY A 151 -3.15 0.54 14.34
N LEU A 152 -3.04 0.58 13.01
CA LEU A 152 -4.09 1.06 12.10
C LEU A 152 -4.56 -0.10 11.21
N HIS A 153 -5.85 -0.40 11.24
CA HIS A 153 -6.47 -1.41 10.38
C HIS A 153 -7.21 -0.78 9.22
N VAL A 154 -7.00 -1.32 8.03
CA VAL A 154 -7.69 -0.85 6.83
C VAL A 154 -9.02 -1.58 6.71
N VAL A 155 -10.10 -0.81 6.61
CA VAL A 155 -11.46 -1.33 6.43
C VAL A 155 -11.97 -0.89 5.07
N LEU A 156 -12.28 -1.84 4.19
CA LEU A 156 -12.90 -1.54 2.90
C LEU A 156 -14.38 -1.19 3.11
N ILE A 157 -14.74 0.08 2.89
CA ILE A 157 -16.13 0.53 2.95
C ILE A 157 -16.83 0.35 1.60
N ALA A 158 -16.12 0.60 0.50
CA ALA A 158 -16.66 0.46 -0.84
C ALA A 158 -15.59 0.17 -1.88
N LEU A 159 -16.01 -0.59 -2.90
CA LEU A 159 -15.21 -0.90 -4.09
C LEU A 159 -16.03 -0.53 -5.32
N GLU A 160 -15.51 0.37 -6.14
CA GLU A 160 -16.12 0.77 -7.42
C GLU A 160 -15.24 0.31 -8.60
N LEU A 161 -15.84 -0.41 -9.54
CA LEU A 161 -15.17 -0.89 -10.73
C LEU A 161 -15.73 -0.14 -11.95
N TRP A 162 -14.88 0.55 -12.70
CA TRP A 162 -15.30 1.25 -13.92
C TRP A 162 -15.36 0.28 -15.10
N THR A 163 -16.43 -0.49 -15.19
CA THR A 163 -16.57 -1.59 -16.17
C THR A 163 -17.08 -1.14 -17.53
N GLU A 164 -17.70 0.03 -17.66
CA GLU A 164 -18.16 0.57 -18.94
C GLU A 164 -17.16 1.57 -19.53
N ARG A 165 -16.83 2.60 -18.75
CA ARG A 165 -15.94 3.70 -19.13
C ARG A 165 -15.34 4.34 -17.88
N ASP A 166 -14.22 5.04 -18.06
CA ASP A 166 -13.67 5.86 -17.00
C ASP A 166 -14.59 7.06 -16.70
N LEU A 167 -14.76 7.36 -15.41
CA LEU A 167 -15.57 8.51 -14.96
C LEU A 167 -14.75 9.79 -14.84
N ILE A 168 -13.43 9.68 -14.97
CA ILE A 168 -12.49 10.80 -15.10
C ILE A 168 -11.58 10.56 -16.31
N THR A 169 -10.88 11.61 -16.73
CA THR A 169 -9.84 11.49 -17.75
C THR A 169 -8.57 10.92 -17.12
N ILE A 170 -8.18 9.70 -17.52
CA ILE A 170 -6.90 9.10 -17.14
C ILE A 170 -5.85 9.54 -18.16
N THR A 171 -4.83 10.27 -17.72
CA THR A 171 -3.71 10.73 -18.54
C THR A 171 -2.39 10.14 -18.01
N HIS A 172 -1.31 10.28 -18.77
CA HIS A 172 0.03 9.87 -18.32
C HIS A 172 0.61 10.78 -17.21
N LEU A 173 -0.01 11.93 -16.96
CA LEU A 173 0.46 12.91 -15.98
C LEU A 173 -0.28 12.70 -14.66
N LEU A 174 0.40 12.12 -13.67
CA LEU A 174 -0.19 11.77 -12.37
C LEU A 174 -0.82 12.99 -11.67
N GLU A 175 -0.18 14.15 -11.74
CA GLU A 175 -0.70 15.40 -11.18
C GLU A 175 -2.09 15.76 -11.73
N GLN A 176 -2.30 15.58 -13.03
CA GLN A 176 -3.60 15.85 -13.66
C GLN A 176 -4.64 14.83 -13.22
N VAL A 177 -4.26 13.55 -13.19
CA VAL A 177 -5.15 12.45 -12.76
C VAL A 177 -5.61 12.67 -11.32
N ILE A 178 -4.72 13.07 -10.41
CA ILE A 178 -5.05 13.37 -9.01
C ILE A 178 -6.07 14.52 -8.93
N VAL A 179 -5.88 15.60 -9.70
CA VAL A 179 -6.82 16.73 -9.71
C VAL A 179 -8.21 16.30 -10.21
N PHE A 180 -8.26 15.53 -11.30
CA PHE A 180 -9.54 15.03 -11.83
C PHE A 180 -10.22 14.06 -10.87
N TYR A 181 -9.44 13.17 -10.24
CA TYR A 181 -9.95 12.22 -9.26
C TYR A 181 -10.46 12.91 -8.00
N SER A 182 -9.73 13.87 -7.44
CA SER A 182 -10.17 14.67 -6.29
C SER A 182 -11.47 15.42 -6.58
N THR A 183 -11.60 15.97 -7.79
CA THR A 183 -12.85 16.59 -8.24
C THR A 183 -14.01 15.59 -8.30
N TYR A 184 -13.76 14.37 -8.79
CA TYR A 184 -14.76 13.28 -8.82
C TYR A 184 -15.17 12.84 -7.40
N VAL A 185 -14.20 12.66 -6.52
CA VAL A 185 -14.40 12.28 -5.11
C VAL A 185 -15.32 13.28 -4.41
N GLY A 186 -14.99 14.57 -4.46
CA GLY A 186 -15.74 15.62 -3.78
C GLY A 186 -17.14 15.83 -4.34
N LYS A 187 -17.34 15.65 -5.66
CA LYS A 187 -18.65 15.84 -6.30
C LYS A 187 -19.58 14.63 -6.21
N PHE A 188 -19.02 13.41 -6.25
CA PHE A 188 -19.82 12.21 -6.44
C PHE A 188 -19.64 11.17 -5.33
N LEU A 189 -18.41 10.89 -4.88
CA LEU A 189 -18.18 9.79 -3.92
C LEU A 189 -18.55 10.19 -2.49
N MET A 190 -18.14 11.37 -2.04
CA MET A 190 -18.43 11.86 -0.68
C MET A 190 -19.93 12.00 -0.40
N GLY A 191 -20.76 12.12 -1.44
CA GLY A 191 -22.21 12.16 -1.31
C GLY A 191 -22.89 10.79 -1.18
N ARG A 192 -22.17 9.69 -1.38
CA ARG A 192 -22.72 8.32 -1.38
C ARG A 192 -22.46 7.60 -0.06
N VAL A 193 -21.24 7.66 0.43
CA VAL A 193 -20.78 6.95 1.63
C VAL A 193 -19.65 7.73 2.28
N HIS A 194 -19.53 7.61 3.61
CA HIS A 194 -18.39 8.15 4.34
C HIS A 194 -17.17 7.23 4.21
N PHE A 195 -15.99 7.81 4.13
CA PHE A 195 -14.69 7.13 4.13
C PHE A 195 -13.61 8.14 4.54
N ASP A 196 -12.52 7.66 5.13
CA ASP A 196 -11.36 8.44 5.53
C ASP A 196 -10.37 8.63 4.37
N HIS A 197 -10.19 7.57 3.55
CA HIS A 197 -9.24 7.54 2.46
C HIS A 197 -9.85 6.96 1.19
N THR A 198 -9.37 7.40 0.03
CA THR A 198 -9.82 6.89 -1.27
C THR A 198 -8.65 6.71 -2.22
N GLN A 199 -8.62 5.58 -2.91
CA GLN A 199 -7.53 5.21 -3.79
C GLN A 199 -8.04 4.82 -5.18
N LEU A 200 -7.51 5.48 -6.21
CA LEU A 200 -7.70 5.10 -7.61
C LEU A 200 -6.59 4.13 -8.03
N ILE A 201 -6.99 2.99 -8.55
CA ILE A 201 -6.15 1.94 -9.11
C ILE A 201 -6.22 2.02 -10.63
N VAL A 202 -5.10 2.34 -11.26
CA VAL A 202 -4.96 2.42 -12.73
C VAL A 202 -4.15 1.25 -13.28
N GLN A 203 -4.35 0.91 -14.55
CA GLN A 203 -3.72 -0.26 -15.19
C GLN A 203 -2.20 -0.37 -14.97
N TYR A 204 -1.46 0.72 -15.17
CA TYR A 204 0.00 0.73 -15.12
C TYR A 204 0.58 0.74 -13.70
N GLN A 205 -0.26 0.70 -12.67
CA GLN A 205 0.18 0.42 -11.31
C GLN A 205 0.13 -1.10 -11.06
N GLU A 206 1.30 -1.74 -11.07
CA GLU A 206 1.48 -3.00 -10.33
C GLU A 206 1.48 -2.65 -8.84
N LEU A 207 0.28 -2.50 -8.29
CA LEU A 207 0.08 -2.04 -6.91
C LEU A 207 0.83 -2.84 -5.88
N LEU A 208 1.08 -4.12 -6.13
CA LEU A 208 1.86 -4.97 -5.23
C LEU A 208 3.29 -4.50 -5.10
N GLN A 209 3.90 -4.06 -6.20
CA GLN A 209 5.26 -3.54 -6.20
C GLN A 209 5.31 -2.18 -5.51
N ARG A 210 4.31 -1.32 -5.74
CA ARG A 210 4.24 0.00 -5.08
C ARG A 210 3.91 -0.08 -3.59
N ILE A 211 2.96 -0.93 -3.21
CA ILE A 211 2.60 -1.24 -1.81
C ILE A 211 3.81 -1.88 -1.11
N ALA A 212 4.52 -2.81 -1.75
CA ALA A 212 5.75 -3.39 -1.19
C ALA A 212 6.88 -2.35 -1.04
N ASN A 213 7.06 -1.44 -2.00
CA ASN A 213 8.04 -0.37 -1.93
C ASN A 213 7.66 0.68 -0.86
N ASP A 214 6.40 1.07 -0.78
CA ASP A 214 5.89 1.98 0.25
C ASP A 214 5.99 1.31 1.65
N PHE A 215 5.79 0.00 1.75
CA PHE A 215 6.01 -0.78 2.97
C PHE A 215 7.48 -0.86 3.36
N LEU A 216 8.38 -1.00 2.40
CA LEU A 216 9.83 -0.93 2.62
C LEU A 216 10.25 0.43 3.19
N ILE A 217 9.78 1.53 2.60
CA ILE A 217 10.05 2.90 3.06
C ILE A 217 9.54 3.10 4.49
N LEU A 218 8.31 2.66 4.78
CA LEU A 218 7.71 2.79 6.11
C LEU A 218 8.39 1.91 7.18
N MET A 219 8.98 0.78 6.80
CA MET A 219 9.71 -0.11 7.71
C MET A 219 11.18 0.34 7.90
N GLU A 220 11.82 0.94 6.88
CA GLU A 220 13.17 1.53 7.00
C GLU A 220 13.21 2.72 7.95
N GLU A 221 12.12 3.49 8.07
CA GLU A 221 12.02 4.55 9.09
C GLU A 221 11.95 4.02 10.53
N VAL A 222 11.72 2.72 10.72
CA VAL A 222 11.44 2.10 12.03
C VAL A 222 12.59 1.21 12.55
N GLN A 223 13.55 0.77 11.72
CA GLN A 223 14.52 -0.26 12.13
C GLN A 223 15.95 0.29 12.41
N ASP A 224 16.44 0.07 13.64
CA ASP A 224 17.81 0.29 14.12
C ASP A 224 18.73 -0.88 13.64
N PRO A 225 19.95 -0.65 13.10
CA PRO A 225 20.59 -1.60 12.20
C PRO A 225 21.61 -2.49 12.91
N GLN A 226 21.29 -3.75 13.24
CA GLN A 226 22.31 -4.82 13.45
C GLN A 226 21.73 -6.25 13.40
N GLN A 227 22.01 -6.99 12.31
CA GLN A 227 22.76 -8.28 12.28
C GLN A 227 22.33 -9.28 11.18
N SER A 228 23.34 -10.04 10.73
CA SER A 228 23.46 -10.76 9.46
C SER A 228 23.45 -12.32 9.58
N THR A 229 22.77 -12.98 8.62
CA THR A 229 23.01 -14.31 7.93
C THR A 229 23.24 -15.62 8.73
N PRO A 230 23.18 -16.85 8.13
CA PRO A 230 22.51 -17.34 6.90
C PRO A 230 21.66 -18.65 7.03
N GLY A 231 20.55 -18.72 6.27
CA GLY A 231 20.10 -19.82 5.38
C GLY A 231 19.50 -21.13 5.93
N TYR A 232 18.16 -21.30 5.91
CA TYR A 232 17.47 -22.61 6.02
C TYR A 232 16.12 -22.69 5.29
N PHE A 233 15.63 -23.93 5.15
CA PHE A 233 14.48 -24.41 4.39
C PHE A 233 13.13 -23.90 4.93
N VAL A 234 12.18 -23.67 4.02
CA VAL A 234 10.83 -23.20 4.35
C VAL A 234 9.96 -24.35 4.87
N THR A 235 9.62 -24.33 6.15
CA THR A 235 8.53 -25.14 6.72
C THR A 235 7.43 -24.23 7.25
N TRP A 236 6.20 -24.41 6.76
CA TRP A 236 5.03 -23.66 7.23
C TRP A 236 4.23 -24.52 8.21
N ARG A 237 3.94 -23.97 9.40
CA ARG A 237 2.93 -24.53 10.32
C ARG A 237 1.88 -23.46 10.65
N PRO A 238 0.58 -23.74 10.45
CA PRO A 238 -0.49 -22.86 10.92
C PRO A 238 -0.58 -22.91 12.45
N LYS A 239 -0.91 -21.77 13.07
CA LYS A 239 -1.40 -21.72 14.47
C LYS A 239 -2.83 -22.22 14.55
#